data_AF-A0A920GQS9-F1
#
_entry.id   AF-A0A920GQS9-F1
#
_cell.length_a   1.000
_cell.length_b   1.000
_cell.length_c   1.000
_cell.angle_alpha   90.00
_cell.angle_beta   90.00
_cell.angle_gamma   90.00
#
_symmetry.space_group_name_H-M   'P 1'
#
loop_
_entity.id
_entity.type
_entity.pdbx_description
1 polymer ?
#
loop_
_entity_poly.entity_id
_entity_poly.type
_entity_poly.pdbx_seq_one_letter_code
_entity_poly.pdbx_strand_id
1 'polypeptide(L)'
;MPLSEFTVLAKRTNYDIDRIAAGLGVTFEQVCHRLTTIHGADNSFVPFFLIRQDRAGNVTKRVSGVSNKISDQGGGCPVWNIHSAFQTPDIIIPQFIELWDEKQYFSIARTVERPVFSRRTQDRRLLLILGCEAKYAEQLGYAKGFNLDEKTLYTKIGTNCHTCPRQGCLQRAHQPIHVKLKFDQFKRGATRYES
;
A
#
# COMPACT_ATOMS: atom_id res chain seq x y z
N MET A 1 15.73 11.72 -14.83
CA MET A 1 15.71 10.24 -14.85
C MET A 1 15.29 9.73 -16.23
N PRO A 2 16.25 9.52 -17.15
CA PRO A 2 15.98 9.04 -18.50
C PRO A 2 15.16 7.73 -18.49
N LEU A 3 14.19 7.61 -19.39
CA LEU A 3 13.25 6.49 -19.38
C LEU A 3 13.91 5.15 -19.71
N SER A 4 14.83 5.12 -20.67
CA SER A 4 15.51 3.90 -21.12
C SER A 4 16.39 3.32 -20.01
N GLU A 5 17.24 4.13 -19.39
CA GLU A 5 18.12 3.70 -18.30
C GLU A 5 17.32 3.20 -17.09
N PHE A 6 16.26 3.93 -16.71
CA PHE A 6 15.42 3.55 -15.59
C PHE A 6 14.69 2.23 -15.82
N THR A 7 14.09 2.03 -16.99
CA THR A 7 13.32 0.82 -17.29
C THR A 7 14.20 -0.43 -17.35
N VAL A 8 15.42 -0.31 -17.91
CA VAL A 8 16.42 -1.38 -17.91
C VAL A 8 16.80 -1.74 -16.47
N LEU A 9 17.12 -0.73 -15.64
CA LEU A 9 17.52 -0.97 -14.25
C LEU A 9 16.38 -1.58 -13.42
N ALA A 10 15.15 -1.11 -13.59
CA ALA A 10 13.97 -1.63 -12.91
C ALA A 10 13.74 -3.11 -13.22
N LYS A 11 13.79 -3.51 -14.50
CA LYS A 11 13.64 -4.92 -14.89
C LYS A 11 14.80 -5.78 -14.39
N ARG A 12 16.04 -5.32 -14.58
CA ARG A 12 17.25 -6.05 -14.16
C ARG A 12 17.29 -6.35 -12.67
N THR A 13 16.73 -5.46 -11.86
CA THR A 13 16.73 -5.57 -10.39
C THR A 13 15.45 -6.17 -9.82
N ASN A 14 14.52 -6.66 -10.66
CA ASN A 14 13.18 -7.07 -10.24
C ASN A 14 12.48 -6.00 -9.39
N TYR A 15 12.55 -4.74 -9.84
CA TYR A 15 11.94 -3.59 -9.16
C TYR A 15 12.46 -3.35 -7.73
N ASP A 16 13.71 -3.67 -7.44
CA ASP A 16 14.36 -3.33 -6.17
C ASP A 16 14.63 -1.81 -6.10
N ILE A 17 13.80 -1.12 -5.32
CA ILE A 17 13.75 0.34 -5.25
C ILE A 17 15.04 0.92 -4.70
N ASP A 18 15.64 0.28 -3.70
CA ASP A 18 16.90 0.76 -3.11
C ASP A 18 18.05 0.62 -4.09
N ARG A 19 18.12 -0.48 -4.84
CA ARG A 19 19.13 -0.63 -5.91
C ARG A 19 18.94 0.39 -7.03
N ILE A 20 17.69 0.67 -7.42
CA ILE A 20 17.39 1.68 -8.44
C ILE A 20 17.77 3.08 -7.93
N ALA A 21 17.43 3.39 -6.67
CA ALA A 21 17.72 4.67 -6.03
C ALA A 21 19.23 4.93 -5.96
N ALA A 22 19.99 3.93 -5.47
CA ALA A 22 21.44 3.98 -5.41
C ALA A 22 22.08 4.11 -6.80
N GLY A 23 21.60 3.35 -7.78
CA GLY A 23 22.16 3.37 -9.14
C GLY A 23 21.96 4.68 -9.90
N LEU A 24 20.92 5.46 -9.55
CA LEU A 24 20.57 6.71 -10.23
C LEU A 24 20.80 7.97 -9.39
N GLY A 25 21.28 7.81 -8.15
CA GLY A 25 21.52 8.94 -7.24
C GLY A 25 20.24 9.72 -6.86
N VAL A 26 19.14 9.00 -6.64
CA VAL A 26 17.82 9.57 -6.33
C VAL A 26 17.25 8.97 -5.04
N THR A 27 16.20 9.57 -4.50
CA THR A 27 15.55 9.06 -3.29
C THR A 27 14.59 7.90 -3.59
N PHE A 28 14.29 7.10 -2.55
CA PHE A 28 13.28 6.04 -2.59
C PHE A 28 11.92 6.55 -3.12
N GLU A 29 11.45 7.71 -2.62
CA GLU A 29 10.19 8.32 -3.08
C GLU A 29 10.24 8.71 -4.57
N GLN A 30 11.36 9.23 -5.06
CA GLN A 30 11.52 9.59 -6.47
C GLN A 30 11.43 8.37 -7.39
N VAL A 31 12.02 7.25 -7.00
CA VAL A 31 11.92 5.98 -7.74
C VAL A 31 10.47 5.48 -7.77
N CYS A 32 9.82 5.40 -6.61
CA CYS A 32 8.42 4.98 -6.51
C CYS A 32 7.50 5.87 -7.35
N HIS A 33 7.72 7.19 -7.32
CA HIS A 33 6.99 8.11 -8.17
C HIS A 33 7.21 7.81 -9.65
N ARG A 34 8.46 7.58 -10.07
CA ARG A 34 8.76 7.25 -11.47
C ARG A 34 8.06 5.96 -11.90
N LEU A 35 8.05 4.93 -11.05
CA LEU A 35 7.38 3.65 -11.33
C LEU A 35 5.89 3.84 -11.66
N THR A 36 5.20 4.79 -11.02
CA THR A 36 3.78 5.08 -11.33
C THR A 36 3.55 5.77 -12.68
N THR A 37 4.60 6.28 -13.33
CA THR A 37 4.50 7.01 -14.62
C THR A 37 4.83 6.15 -15.84
N ILE A 38 5.19 4.88 -15.64
CA ILE A 38 5.59 4.00 -16.73
C ILE A 38 4.37 3.25 -17.22
N HIS A 39 4.04 3.49 -18.48
CA HIS A 39 2.98 2.79 -19.21
C HIS A 39 3.63 2.03 -20.36
N GLY A 40 3.40 0.72 -20.43
CA GLY A 40 3.80 -0.09 -21.58
C GLY A 40 2.65 -0.24 -22.57
N ALA A 41 2.93 -0.22 -23.87
CA ALA A 41 1.94 -0.54 -24.89
C ALA A 41 1.42 -2.00 -24.77
N ASP A 42 2.27 -2.91 -24.27
CA ASP A 42 2.01 -4.36 -24.25
C ASP A 42 2.08 -4.98 -22.84
N ASN A 43 1.61 -4.29 -21.80
CA ASN A 43 1.70 -4.79 -20.40
C ASN A 43 3.13 -5.15 -19.93
N SER A 44 4.16 -4.67 -20.62
CA SER A 44 5.56 -5.04 -20.35
C SER A 44 6.11 -4.47 -19.05
N PHE A 45 5.32 -3.67 -18.33
CA PHE A 45 5.67 -3.00 -17.09
C PHE A 45 4.53 -3.14 -16.09
N VAL A 46 4.91 -3.27 -14.82
CA VAL A 46 3.96 -3.35 -13.72
C VAL A 46 3.27 -1.98 -13.51
N PRO A 47 1.93 -1.91 -13.59
CA PRO A 47 1.18 -0.69 -13.29
C PRO A 47 1.11 -0.48 -11.77
N PHE A 48 1.84 0.53 -11.29
CA PHE A 48 1.90 0.86 -9.87
C PHE A 48 0.91 1.95 -9.46
N PHE A 49 0.44 1.85 -8.22
CA PHE A 49 -0.11 2.97 -7.45
C PHE A 49 0.83 3.33 -6.30
N LEU A 50 0.75 4.59 -5.88
CA LEU A 50 1.50 5.17 -4.79
C LEU A 50 0.58 5.94 -3.86
N ILE A 51 0.73 5.69 -2.56
CA ILE A 51 0.06 6.45 -1.49
C ILE A 51 1.14 6.94 -0.53
N ARG A 52 1.06 8.21 -0.12
CA ARG A 52 1.92 8.77 0.91
C ARG A 52 1.08 9.25 2.08
N GLN A 53 1.42 8.81 3.29
CA GLN A 53 0.67 9.07 4.50
C GLN A 53 1.58 9.64 5.59
N ASP A 54 1.04 10.43 6.52
CA ASP A 54 1.75 10.78 7.75
C ASP A 54 1.42 9.80 8.90
N ARG A 55 2.05 10.01 10.07
CA ARG A 55 1.85 9.16 11.25
C ARG A 55 0.41 9.17 11.78
N ALA A 56 -0.34 10.24 11.56
CA ALA A 56 -1.74 10.33 11.98
C ALA A 56 -2.70 9.64 11.02
N GLY A 57 -2.20 9.14 9.90
CA GLY A 57 -3.00 8.49 8.89
C GLY A 57 -3.50 9.44 7.79
N ASN A 58 -3.04 10.68 7.76
CA ASN A 58 -3.45 11.62 6.71
C ASN A 58 -2.75 11.29 5.41
N VAL A 59 -3.53 11.00 4.36
CA VAL A 59 -2.97 10.75 3.03
C VAL A 59 -2.66 12.09 2.37
N THR A 60 -1.37 12.34 2.14
CA THR A 60 -0.83 13.59 1.58
C THR A 60 -0.58 13.53 0.07
N LYS A 61 -0.54 12.31 -0.51
CA LYS A 61 -0.35 12.11 -1.95
C LYS A 61 -0.95 10.79 -2.39
N ARG A 62 -1.59 10.81 -3.55
CA ARG A 62 -2.06 9.64 -4.31
C ARG A 62 -1.61 9.82 -5.74
N VAL A 63 -0.94 8.81 -6.29
CA VAL A 63 -0.59 8.75 -7.71
C VAL A 63 -0.87 7.35 -8.19
N SER A 64 -1.49 7.19 -9.34
CA SER A 64 -1.74 5.87 -9.89
C SER A 64 -1.61 5.89 -11.39
N GLY A 65 -0.95 4.87 -11.94
CA GLY A 65 -0.93 4.64 -13.38
C GLY A 65 -2.23 4.01 -13.90
N VAL A 66 -3.05 3.43 -13.00
CA VAL A 66 -4.32 2.74 -13.32
C VAL A 66 -5.36 3.02 -12.23
N SER A 67 -6.60 3.30 -12.59
CA SER A 67 -7.67 3.52 -11.60
C SER A 67 -7.92 2.25 -10.78
N ASN A 68 -7.88 2.36 -9.46
CA ASN A 68 -8.21 1.30 -8.53
C ASN A 68 -8.71 1.88 -7.19
N LYS A 69 -9.52 1.10 -6.47
CA LYS A 69 -10.15 1.56 -5.21
C LYS A 69 -9.13 1.92 -4.11
N ILE A 70 -7.94 1.28 -4.14
CA ILE A 70 -6.88 1.55 -3.17
C ILE A 70 -6.28 2.93 -3.42
N SER A 71 -5.94 3.26 -4.66
CA SER A 71 -5.42 4.58 -5.01
C SER A 71 -6.41 5.69 -4.73
N ASP A 72 -7.71 5.43 -4.88
CA ASP A 72 -8.74 6.46 -4.77
C ASP A 72 -9.10 6.75 -3.30
N GLN A 73 -9.30 5.69 -2.50
CA GLN A 73 -9.85 5.81 -1.13
C GLN A 73 -9.10 4.99 -0.07
N GLY A 74 -8.07 4.24 -0.46
CA GLY A 74 -7.29 3.40 0.44
C GLY A 74 -6.40 4.17 1.42
N GLY A 75 -5.81 3.41 2.35
CA GLY A 75 -4.84 3.89 3.33
C GLY A 75 -5.38 4.07 4.75
N GLY A 76 -6.69 3.87 4.98
CA GLY A 76 -7.32 4.08 6.29
C GLY A 76 -7.66 2.79 7.04
N CYS A 77 -7.28 1.61 6.53
CA CYS A 77 -7.62 0.34 7.16
C CYS A 77 -6.51 -0.13 8.10
N PRO A 78 -6.78 -0.26 9.42
CA PRO A 78 -5.76 -0.66 10.39
C PRO A 78 -5.27 -2.12 10.23
N VAL A 79 -6.00 -2.95 9.48
CA VAL A 79 -5.58 -4.33 9.14
C VAL A 79 -4.47 -4.33 8.08
N TRP A 80 -4.34 -3.25 7.31
CA TRP A 80 -3.24 -3.08 6.37
C TRP A 80 -1.96 -2.81 7.17
N ASN A 81 -0.95 -3.68 7.03
CA ASN A 81 0.25 -3.68 7.88
C ASN A 81 1.16 -2.45 7.67
N ILE A 82 0.85 -1.61 6.67
CA ILE A 82 1.53 -0.35 6.36
C ILE A 82 1.71 0.54 7.59
N HIS A 83 0.77 0.53 8.53
CA HIS A 83 0.80 1.38 9.72
C HIS A 83 1.91 0.97 10.69
N SER A 84 2.38 -0.28 10.63
CA SER A 84 3.52 -0.77 11.43
C SER A 84 4.86 -0.20 10.96
N ALA A 85 4.96 0.33 9.73
CA ALA A 85 6.19 0.91 9.19
C ALA A 85 6.78 2.04 10.04
N PHE A 86 5.95 2.81 10.75
CA PHE A 86 6.44 3.84 11.67
C PHE A 86 7.18 3.29 12.90
N GLN A 87 6.97 2.01 13.23
CA GLN A 87 7.65 1.32 14.33
C GLN A 87 9.01 0.77 13.89
N THR A 88 9.15 0.48 12.59
CA THR A 88 10.37 -0.05 11.97
C THR A 88 10.80 0.84 10.81
N PRO A 89 11.38 2.02 11.09
CA PRO A 89 11.81 2.94 10.06
C PRO A 89 12.79 2.30 9.09
N ASP A 90 12.72 2.69 7.83
CA ASP A 90 13.56 2.21 6.72
C ASP A 90 13.44 0.74 6.34
N ILE A 91 12.66 -0.04 7.10
CA ILE A 91 12.36 -1.43 6.78
C ILE A 91 11.19 -1.47 5.79
N ILE A 92 11.39 -2.18 4.68
CA ILE A 92 10.33 -2.44 3.69
C ILE A 92 9.44 -3.56 4.21
N ILE A 93 8.14 -3.29 4.30
CA ILE A 93 7.13 -4.23 4.77
C ILE A 93 6.24 -4.63 3.58
N PRO A 94 6.40 -5.86 3.05
CA PRO A 94 5.50 -6.40 2.03
C PRO A 94 4.19 -6.94 2.63
N GLN A 95 3.11 -6.87 1.85
CA GLN A 95 1.84 -7.53 2.15
C GLN A 95 1.01 -7.80 0.90
N PHE A 96 0.41 -9.00 0.86
CA PHE A 96 -0.68 -9.33 -0.06
C PHE A 96 -2.02 -9.01 0.59
N ILE A 97 -2.86 -8.28 -0.14
CA ILE A 97 -4.12 -7.75 0.36
C ILE A 97 -5.26 -8.05 -0.60
N GLU A 98 -6.45 -8.29 -0.05
CA GLU A 98 -7.68 -8.53 -0.80
C GLU A 98 -8.76 -7.54 -0.35
N LEU A 99 -9.33 -6.81 -1.31
CA LEU A 99 -10.47 -5.94 -1.09
C LEU A 99 -11.80 -6.72 -1.10
N TRP A 100 -12.87 -6.08 -0.65
CA TRP A 100 -14.21 -6.70 -0.57
C TRP A 100 -14.84 -6.99 -1.94
N ASP A 101 -14.27 -6.47 -3.02
CA ASP A 101 -14.64 -6.81 -4.40
C ASP A 101 -13.72 -7.91 -4.98
N GLU A 102 -13.07 -8.67 -4.11
CA GLU A 102 -12.20 -9.82 -4.43
C GLU A 102 -10.95 -9.45 -5.23
N LYS A 103 -10.73 -8.16 -5.51
CA LYS A 103 -9.51 -7.70 -6.15
C LYS A 103 -8.32 -7.83 -5.20
N GLN A 104 -7.28 -8.48 -5.71
CA GLN A 104 -6.07 -8.80 -4.99
C GLN A 104 -4.91 -7.89 -5.43
N TYR A 105 -4.14 -7.43 -4.45
CA TYR A 105 -3.00 -6.55 -4.67
C TYR A 105 -1.81 -7.01 -3.85
N PHE A 106 -0.63 -6.65 -4.35
CA PHE A 106 0.61 -6.70 -3.59
C PHE A 106 1.03 -5.27 -3.27
N SER A 107 1.42 -5.03 -2.04
CA SER A 107 1.87 -3.73 -1.57
C SER A 107 3.14 -3.87 -0.76
N ILE A 108 3.98 -2.84 -0.83
CA ILE A 108 5.10 -2.62 0.07
C ILE A 108 4.94 -1.26 0.73
N ALA A 109 5.44 -1.14 1.95
CA ALA A 109 5.47 0.12 2.66
C ALA A 109 6.81 0.34 3.35
N ARG A 110 7.26 1.60 3.37
CA ARG A 110 8.49 2.03 4.03
C ARG A 110 8.36 3.49 4.46
N THR A 111 9.01 3.88 5.54
CA THR A 111 9.12 5.29 5.90
C THR A 111 10.08 6.04 4.97
N VAL A 112 9.77 7.32 4.71
CA VAL A 112 10.65 8.28 4.03
C VAL A 112 10.66 9.58 4.83
N GLU A 113 11.67 10.42 4.64
CA GLU A 113 11.74 11.71 5.33
C GLU A 113 11.20 12.86 4.48
N ARG A 114 10.51 13.82 5.11
CA ARG A 114 10.20 15.10 4.47
C ARG A 114 11.51 15.84 4.14
N PRO A 115 11.63 16.46 2.96
CA PRO A 115 12.80 17.25 2.58
C PRO A 115 12.76 18.64 3.25
N VAL A 116 12.81 18.67 4.58
CA VAL A 116 12.78 19.89 5.39
C VAL A 116 13.99 19.89 6.30
N PHE A 117 14.75 20.97 6.28
CA PHE A 117 15.87 21.21 7.19
C PHE A 117 15.41 22.15 8.32
N SER A 118 15.48 21.68 9.56
CA SER A 118 15.20 22.53 10.72
C SER A 118 15.87 21.97 11.97
N ARG A 119 16.39 22.89 12.79
CA ARG A 119 17.08 22.62 14.07
C ARG A 119 16.12 22.21 15.20
N ARG A 120 14.82 22.52 15.07
CA ARG A 120 13.76 22.04 15.99
C ARG A 120 13.10 20.83 15.33
N THR A 121 13.27 19.65 15.92
CA THR A 121 12.90 18.37 15.30
C THR A 121 11.54 17.89 15.76
N GLN A 122 10.49 18.17 14.98
CA GLN A 122 9.31 17.30 14.96
C GLN A 122 9.62 16.04 14.15
N ASP A 123 8.90 14.95 14.40
CA ASP A 123 9.01 13.75 13.57
C ASP A 123 8.62 14.08 12.11
N ARG A 124 9.56 13.86 11.19
CA ARG A 124 9.40 14.19 9.76
C ARG A 124 9.14 12.96 8.90
N ARG A 125 8.99 11.79 9.52
CA ARG A 125 8.74 10.55 8.80
C ARG A 125 7.34 10.60 8.18
N LEU A 126 7.31 10.27 6.90
CA LEU A 126 6.13 9.92 6.15
C LEU A 126 6.19 8.43 5.86
N LEU A 127 5.04 7.83 5.61
CA LEU A 127 4.90 6.49 5.11
C LEU A 127 4.68 6.55 3.61
N LEU A 128 5.48 5.81 2.85
CA LEU A 128 5.30 5.63 1.43
C LEU A 128 4.84 4.19 1.18
N ILE A 129 3.78 4.06 0.39
CA ILE A 129 3.18 2.78 0.01
C ILE A 129 3.24 2.71 -1.51
N LEU A 130 3.78 1.62 -2.03
CA LEU A 130 3.78 1.30 -3.45
C LEU A 130 3.09 -0.05 -3.63
N GLY A 131 2.20 -0.18 -4.61
CA GLY A 131 1.54 -1.45 -4.87
C GLY A 131 1.05 -1.61 -6.29
N CYS A 132 0.67 -2.83 -6.62
CA CYS A 132 0.16 -3.25 -7.92
C CYS A 132 -0.87 -4.37 -7.76
N GLU A 133 -1.58 -4.72 -8.82
CA GLU A 133 -2.40 -5.94 -8.83
C GLU A 133 -1.52 -7.18 -8.56
N ALA A 134 -2.06 -8.15 -7.84
CA ALA A 134 -1.30 -9.31 -7.38
C ALA A 134 -0.71 -10.17 -8.53
N LYS A 135 -1.36 -10.18 -9.69
CA LYS A 135 -0.86 -10.85 -10.90
C LYS A 135 0.53 -10.38 -11.37
N TYR A 136 0.96 -9.19 -10.95
CA TYR A 136 2.27 -8.65 -11.28
C TYR A 136 3.32 -8.90 -10.19
N ALA A 137 2.93 -9.45 -9.03
CA ALA A 137 3.79 -9.56 -7.86
C ALA A 137 5.04 -10.40 -8.13
N GLU A 138 4.96 -11.44 -8.96
CA GLU A 138 6.10 -12.30 -9.34
C GLU A 138 7.26 -11.54 -9.97
N GLN A 139 6.99 -10.39 -10.60
CA GLN A 139 8.04 -9.56 -11.22
C GLN A 139 8.86 -8.79 -10.17
N LEU A 140 8.34 -8.66 -8.93
CA LEU A 140 8.95 -7.90 -7.87
C LEU A 140 9.80 -8.82 -6.97
N GLY A 141 11.05 -8.41 -6.74
CA GLY A 141 11.96 -9.11 -5.84
C GLY A 141 11.40 -9.26 -4.42
N TYR A 142 10.59 -8.29 -3.97
CA TYR A 142 9.94 -8.28 -2.66
C TYR A 142 8.90 -9.38 -2.46
N ALA A 143 8.37 -9.96 -3.54
CA ALA A 143 7.38 -11.03 -3.46
C ALA A 143 8.01 -12.44 -3.45
N LYS A 144 9.31 -12.58 -3.75
CA LYS A 144 9.97 -13.89 -3.94
C LYS A 144 9.96 -14.79 -2.69
N GLY A 145 9.84 -14.22 -1.50
CA GLY A 145 9.78 -14.98 -0.24
C GLY A 145 8.40 -15.54 0.09
N PHE A 146 7.37 -15.26 -0.72
CA PHE A 146 5.99 -15.66 -0.46
C PHE A 146 5.59 -16.86 -1.32
N ASN A 147 4.82 -17.77 -0.74
CA ASN A 147 4.17 -18.84 -1.49
C ASN A 147 2.85 -18.33 -2.09
N LEU A 148 2.84 -18.05 -3.39
CA LEU A 148 1.69 -17.45 -4.09
C LEU A 148 0.48 -18.39 -4.20
N ASP A 149 0.69 -19.70 -4.03
CA ASP A 149 -0.38 -20.70 -4.04
C ASP A 149 -1.07 -20.86 -2.67
N GLU A 150 -0.54 -20.20 -1.63
CA GLU A 150 -1.07 -20.28 -0.28
C GLU A 150 -2.38 -19.48 -0.15
N LYS A 151 -3.48 -20.16 0.18
CA LYS A 151 -4.81 -19.54 0.34
C LYS A 151 -4.85 -18.47 1.45
N THR A 152 -4.01 -18.60 2.46
CA THR A 152 -3.91 -17.68 3.61
C THR A 152 -3.00 -16.49 3.36
N LEU A 153 -2.38 -16.38 2.18
CA LEU A 153 -1.48 -15.29 1.81
C LEU A 153 -2.17 -13.91 1.85
N TYR A 154 -3.43 -13.85 1.39
CA TYR A 154 -4.14 -12.59 1.21
C TYR A 154 -4.86 -12.15 2.48
N THR A 155 -4.41 -11.02 3.03
CA THR A 155 -5.10 -10.40 4.16
C THR A 155 -6.32 -9.62 3.65
N LYS A 156 -7.50 -9.93 4.20
CA LYS A 156 -8.75 -9.24 3.85
C LYS A 156 -8.80 -7.86 4.50
N ILE A 157 -8.66 -6.81 3.68
CA ILE A 157 -8.70 -5.42 4.15
C ILE A 157 -9.90 -4.66 3.58
N GLY A 158 -10.12 -3.45 4.10
CA GLY A 158 -10.95 -2.42 3.48
C GLY A 158 -10.11 -1.23 3.00
N THR A 159 -10.75 -0.21 2.44
CA THR A 159 -10.09 1.07 2.11
C THR A 159 -10.07 1.98 3.33
N ASN A 160 -11.21 2.07 4.03
CA ASN A 160 -11.38 2.65 5.36
C ASN A 160 -12.67 2.09 6.02
N CYS A 161 -12.87 2.33 7.32
CA CYS A 161 -14.01 1.76 8.05
C CYS A 161 -15.38 2.28 7.57
N HIS A 162 -15.47 3.54 7.16
CA HIS A 162 -16.72 4.18 6.73
C HIS A 162 -17.25 3.65 5.40
N THR A 163 -16.40 3.10 4.54
CA THR A 163 -16.80 2.56 3.23
C THR A 163 -16.66 1.05 3.14
N CYS A 164 -15.94 0.40 4.07
CA CYS A 164 -15.72 -1.04 4.03
C CYS A 164 -16.99 -1.83 4.41
N PRO A 165 -17.53 -2.67 3.51
CA PRO A 165 -18.76 -3.44 3.76
C PRO A 165 -18.53 -4.77 4.49
N ARG A 166 -17.26 -5.16 4.75
CA ARG A 166 -16.94 -6.46 5.37
C ARG A 166 -17.56 -6.57 6.77
N GLN A 167 -18.23 -7.68 7.06
CA GLN A 167 -18.73 -7.99 8.40
C GLN A 167 -17.68 -8.80 9.19
N GLY A 168 -17.80 -8.86 10.52
CA GLY A 168 -16.94 -9.63 11.41
C GLY A 168 -15.55 -9.05 11.61
N CYS A 169 -15.33 -7.78 11.25
CA CYS A 169 -14.00 -7.17 11.32
C CYS A 169 -13.66 -6.72 12.75
N LEU A 170 -12.83 -7.48 13.46
CA LEU A 170 -12.41 -7.17 14.85
C LEU A 170 -11.70 -5.82 15.02
N GLN A 171 -11.14 -5.27 13.93
CA GLN A 171 -10.43 -3.99 13.91
C GLN A 171 -11.33 -2.82 13.44
N ARG A 172 -12.65 -3.02 13.38
CA ARG A 172 -13.59 -2.00 12.90
C ARG A 172 -13.69 -0.83 13.88
N ALA A 173 -13.30 0.36 13.40
CA ALA A 173 -13.32 1.60 14.18
C ALA A 173 -14.58 2.46 13.96
N HIS A 174 -15.24 2.35 12.79
CA HIS A 174 -16.43 3.13 12.46
C HIS A 174 -17.50 2.29 11.74
N GLN A 175 -18.75 2.71 11.87
CA GLN A 175 -19.88 2.16 11.12
C GLN A 175 -19.76 2.54 9.63
N PRO A 176 -19.95 1.58 8.69
CA PRO A 176 -20.03 1.90 7.28
C PRO A 176 -21.26 2.75 6.97
N ILE A 177 -21.09 3.74 6.11
CA ILE A 177 -22.16 4.68 5.71
C ILE A 177 -23.20 3.97 4.83
N HIS A 178 -22.76 3.03 3.99
CA HIS A 178 -23.60 2.37 2.99
C HIS A 178 -24.06 0.97 3.37
N VAL A 179 -23.81 0.53 4.61
CA VAL A 179 -24.18 -0.81 5.07
C VAL A 179 -24.98 -0.71 6.36
N LYS A 180 -26.18 -1.29 6.33
CA LYS A 180 -26.95 -1.50 7.55
C LYS A 180 -26.39 -2.73 8.25
N LEU A 181 -25.63 -2.50 9.32
CA LEU A 181 -25.17 -3.58 10.18
C LEU A 181 -26.36 -4.12 10.98
N LYS A 182 -26.37 -5.43 11.18
CA LYS A 182 -27.37 -6.11 12.01
C LYS A 182 -26.98 -5.92 13.48
N PHE A 183 -27.97 -5.54 14.27
CA PHE A 183 -27.86 -5.42 15.72
C PHE A 183 -28.95 -6.29 16.36
N ASP A 184 -28.51 -7.23 17.18
CA ASP A 184 -29.32 -8.02 18.10
C ASP A 184 -29.06 -7.49 19.52
N GLN A 185 -30.12 -7.02 20.18
CA GLN A 185 -30.05 -6.46 21.54
C GLN A 185 -29.81 -7.53 22.61
N PHE A 186 -30.05 -8.81 22.29
CA PHE A 186 -29.85 -9.94 23.20
C PHE A 186 -28.49 -10.61 23.03
N LYS A 187 -27.68 -10.14 22.08
CA LYS A 187 -26.34 -10.65 21.82
C LYS A 187 -25.32 -9.53 21.93
N ARG A 188 -24.13 -9.90 22.38
CA ARG A 188 -22.95 -9.05 22.31
C ARG A 188 -22.08 -9.56 21.17
N GLY A 189 -22.02 -8.84 20.07
CA GLY A 189 -21.13 -9.22 18.98
C GLY A 189 -19.67 -8.88 19.27
N ALA A 190 -18.80 -9.33 18.37
CA ALA A 190 -17.36 -9.23 18.53
C ALA A 190 -16.84 -7.77 18.45
N THR A 191 -17.63 -6.86 17.89
CA THR A 191 -17.31 -5.43 17.82
C THR A 191 -18.50 -4.58 18.25
N ARG A 192 -18.27 -3.29 18.49
CA ARG A 192 -19.35 -2.32 18.81
C ARG A 192 -20.32 -2.08 17.66
N TYR A 193 -19.99 -2.56 16.45
CA TYR A 193 -20.74 -2.28 15.23
C TYR A 193 -21.55 -3.49 14.74
N GLU A 194 -21.41 -4.63 15.40
CA GLU A 194 -22.10 -5.87 15.04
C GLU A 194 -22.56 -6.51 16.35
N SER A 195 -23.85 -6.83 16.46
CA SER A 195 -24.39 -7.58 17.59
C SER A 195 -25.43 -8.58 17.16
#